data_AF-A0A7V3H7H2-F1
#
_entry.id   AF-A0A7V3H7H2-F1
#
_cell.length_a   1.000
_cell.length_b   1.000
_cell.length_c   1.000
_cell.angle_alpha   90.00
_cell.angle_beta   90.00
_cell.angle_gamma   90.00
#
_symmetry.space_group_name_H-M   'P 1'
#
loop_
_entity.id
_entity.type
_entity.pdbx_description
1 polymer ?
#
loop_
_entity_poly.entity_id
_entity_poly.type
_entity_poly.pdbx_seq_one_letter_code
_entity_poly.pdbx_strand_id
1 'polypeptide(L)'
;MSGWLLHFHLLAAISWIGGAIFMFILGVSLKDKKAQKEVYPRIGPIYGYFEVVALIVLLITGYLMINQNGLLTILFSDISNEVMDALRIKLYIVAVIMVMTVIHTIISMQTLHTEKTPLQKFFSRGASMGILLLNLWVLHYAMVLRDIL
;
A
#
# COMPACT_ATOMS: atom_id res chain seq x y z
N MET A 1 18.78 -12.68 -9.96
CA MET A 1 17.38 -12.19 -9.94
C MET A 1 16.87 -12.11 -11.37
N SER A 2 15.71 -12.68 -11.70
CA SER A 2 15.11 -12.45 -13.03
C SER A 2 14.73 -10.97 -13.11
N GLY A 3 15.36 -10.19 -14.00
CA GLY A 3 15.12 -8.73 -14.09
C GLY A 3 13.64 -8.35 -14.22
N TRP A 4 12.84 -9.25 -14.80
CA TRP A 4 11.39 -9.12 -14.89
C TRP A 4 10.66 -9.05 -13.55
N LEU A 5 11.14 -9.75 -12.53
CA LEU A 5 10.51 -9.75 -11.20
C LEU A 5 10.54 -8.36 -10.58
N LEU A 6 11.68 -7.67 -10.69
CA LEU A 6 11.83 -6.29 -10.23
C LEU A 6 10.95 -5.35 -11.04
N HIS A 7 10.89 -5.50 -12.37
CA HIS A 7 10.03 -4.66 -13.20
C HIS A 7 8.55 -4.78 -12.82
N PHE A 8 8.04 -6.00 -12.57
CA PHE A 8 6.66 -6.18 -12.11
C PHE A 8 6.44 -5.60 -10.71
N HIS A 9 7.38 -5.76 -9.79
CA HIS A 9 7.29 -5.15 -8.47
C HIS A 9 7.23 -3.63 -8.54
N LEU A 10 8.11 -3.00 -9.34
CA LEU A 10 8.15 -1.55 -9.52
C LEU A 10 6.88 -1.04 -10.22
N LEU A 11 6.40 -1.72 -11.25
CA LEU A 11 5.16 -1.36 -11.93
C LEU A 11 3.98 -1.36 -10.95
N ALA A 12 3.87 -2.41 -10.12
CA ALA A 12 2.83 -2.51 -9.10
C ALA A 12 3.01 -1.42 -8.01
N ALA A 13 4.25 -1.12 -7.60
CA ALA A 13 4.53 -0.10 -6.60
C ALA A 13 4.14 1.31 -7.08
N ILE A 14 4.53 1.68 -8.31
CA ILE A 14 4.20 2.98 -8.90
C ILE A 14 2.69 3.10 -9.10
N SER A 15 2.05 2.02 -9.57
CA SER A 15 0.59 1.93 -9.73
C SER A 15 -0.15 2.15 -8.40
N TRP A 16 0.30 1.48 -7.34
CA TRP A 16 -0.29 1.56 -6.01
C TRP A 16 -0.09 2.95 -5.37
N ILE A 17 1.15 3.45 -5.35
CA ILE A 17 1.47 4.76 -4.74
C ILE A 17 0.82 5.89 -5.55
N GLY A 18 0.93 5.86 -6.87
CA GLY A 18 0.35 6.87 -7.76
C GLY A 18 -1.17 6.92 -7.67
N GLY A 19 -1.80 5.75 -7.59
CA GLY A 19 -3.22 5.64 -7.34
C GLY A 19 -3.65 6.28 -6.00
N ALA A 20 -2.90 6.00 -4.93
CA ALA A 20 -3.25 6.48 -3.59
C ALA A 20 -3.14 8.02 -3.53
N ILE A 21 -2.11 8.57 -4.17
CA ILE A 21 -1.92 10.01 -4.35
C ILE A 21 -3.08 10.60 -5.17
N PHE A 22 -3.45 9.97 -6.29
CA PHE A 22 -4.56 10.42 -7.12
C PHE A 22 -5.87 10.47 -6.34
N MET A 23 -6.20 9.42 -5.60
CA MET A 23 -7.42 9.37 -4.79
C MET A 23 -7.41 10.38 -3.64
N PHE A 24 -6.23 10.61 -3.02
CA PHE A 24 -6.07 11.66 -2.03
C PHE A 24 -6.32 13.06 -2.62
N ILE A 25 -5.74 13.35 -3.79
CA ILE A 25 -5.94 14.62 -4.50
C ILE A 25 -7.41 14.80 -4.86
N LEU A 26 -8.08 13.76 -5.40
CA LEU A 26 -9.51 13.80 -5.66
C LEU A 26 -10.31 14.07 -4.37
N GLY A 27 -9.90 13.43 -3.28
CA GLY A 27 -10.32 13.65 -1.88
C GLY A 27 -10.38 15.13 -1.48
N VAL A 28 -9.28 15.82 -1.68
CA VAL A 28 -9.07 17.20 -1.23
C VAL A 28 -9.63 18.23 -2.23
N SER A 29 -9.52 17.96 -3.53
CA SER A 29 -9.91 18.89 -4.59
C SER A 29 -11.43 18.95 -4.80
N LEU A 30 -12.13 17.82 -4.68
CA LEU A 30 -13.57 17.78 -4.93
C LEU A 30 -14.36 18.26 -3.71
N LYS A 31 -14.54 19.57 -3.54
CA LYS A 31 -15.20 20.16 -2.36
C LYS A 31 -16.74 20.04 -2.37
N ASP A 32 -17.35 20.02 -3.55
CA ASP A 32 -18.81 19.95 -3.68
C ASP A 32 -19.35 18.56 -3.31
N LYS A 33 -20.24 18.53 -2.31
CA LYS A 33 -20.87 17.30 -1.80
C LYS A 33 -21.71 16.58 -2.83
N LYS A 34 -22.32 17.29 -3.78
CA LYS A 34 -23.11 16.65 -4.84
C LYS A 34 -22.19 15.91 -5.80
N ALA A 35 -21.17 16.58 -6.33
CA ALA A 35 -20.16 15.95 -7.17
C ALA A 35 -19.45 14.76 -6.47
N GLN A 36 -19.13 14.87 -5.16
CA GLN A 36 -18.58 13.75 -4.39
C GLN A 36 -19.50 12.52 -4.44
N LYS A 37 -20.81 12.69 -4.25
CA LYS A 37 -21.79 11.59 -4.26
C LYS A 37 -21.96 10.94 -5.63
N GLU A 38 -21.67 11.64 -6.72
CA GLU A 38 -21.75 11.10 -8.07
C GLU A 38 -20.48 10.35 -8.47
N VAL A 39 -19.30 10.82 -8.05
CA VAL A 39 -18.00 10.29 -8.45
C VAL A 39 -17.55 9.12 -7.58
N TYR A 40 -17.58 9.26 -6.24
CA TYR A 40 -16.99 8.26 -5.33
C TYR A 40 -17.59 6.85 -5.45
N PRO A 41 -18.92 6.68 -5.58
CA PRO A 41 -19.50 5.33 -5.71
C PRO A 41 -19.10 4.62 -6.99
N ARG A 42 -18.68 5.35 -8.03
CA ARG A 42 -18.25 4.79 -9.32
C ARG A 42 -16.75 4.51 -9.33
N ILE A 43 -15.95 5.48 -8.91
CA ILE A 43 -14.49 5.39 -8.94
C ILE A 43 -13.94 4.55 -7.78
N GLY A 44 -14.54 4.65 -6.60
CA GLY A 44 -14.09 3.98 -5.39
C GLY A 44 -13.94 2.46 -5.55
N PRO A 45 -14.96 1.73 -6.05
CA PRO A 45 -14.85 0.28 -6.27
C PRO A 45 -13.81 -0.11 -7.31
N ILE A 46 -13.76 0.60 -8.45
CA ILE A 46 -12.77 0.35 -9.52
C ILE A 46 -11.37 0.45 -8.94
N TYR A 47 -11.12 1.54 -8.22
CA TYR A 47 -9.84 1.81 -7.60
C TYR A 47 -9.51 0.78 -6.50
N GLY A 48 -10.48 0.42 -5.65
CA GLY A 48 -10.30 -0.58 -4.61
C GLY A 48 -9.95 -1.98 -5.15
N TYR A 49 -10.60 -2.45 -6.22
CA TYR A 49 -10.23 -3.72 -6.85
C TYR A 49 -8.85 -3.67 -7.47
N PHE A 50 -8.52 -2.58 -8.16
CA PHE A 50 -7.20 -2.36 -8.74
C PHE A 50 -6.10 -2.38 -7.66
N GLU A 51 -6.30 -1.68 -6.55
CA GLU A 51 -5.38 -1.68 -5.42
C GLU A 51 -5.16 -3.11 -4.91
N VAL A 52 -6.22 -3.86 -4.62
CA VAL A 52 -6.09 -5.25 -4.14
C VAL A 52 -5.23 -6.11 -5.08
N VAL A 53 -5.42 -5.99 -6.40
CA VAL A 53 -4.58 -6.68 -7.39
C VAL A 53 -3.12 -6.23 -7.30
N ALA A 54 -2.87 -4.92 -7.25
CA ALA A 54 -1.52 -4.37 -7.13
C ALA A 54 -0.83 -4.83 -5.82
N LEU A 55 -1.55 -4.89 -4.70
CA LEU A 55 -1.04 -5.41 -3.43
C LEU A 55 -0.63 -6.87 -3.54
N ILE A 56 -1.47 -7.71 -4.16
CA ILE A 56 -1.15 -9.13 -4.36
C ILE A 56 0.14 -9.26 -5.18
N VAL A 57 0.27 -8.50 -6.27
CA VAL A 57 1.50 -8.49 -7.09
C VAL A 57 2.70 -8.03 -6.27
N LEU A 58 2.57 -6.96 -5.48
CA LEU A 58 3.65 -6.45 -4.61
C LEU A 58 4.13 -7.49 -3.59
N LEU A 59 3.20 -8.17 -2.93
CA LEU A 59 3.52 -9.17 -1.91
C LEU A 59 4.18 -10.41 -2.53
N ILE A 60 3.64 -10.92 -3.63
CA ILE A 60 4.21 -12.08 -4.34
C ILE A 60 5.60 -11.75 -4.85
N THR A 61 5.74 -10.65 -5.59
CA THR A 61 7.03 -10.28 -6.19
C THR A 61 8.07 -9.91 -5.12
N GLY A 62 7.66 -9.24 -4.04
CA GLY A 62 8.51 -8.93 -2.89
C GLY A 62 9.02 -10.19 -2.19
N TYR A 63 8.12 -11.14 -1.90
CA TYR A 63 8.49 -12.45 -1.33
C TYR A 63 9.47 -13.21 -2.24
N LEU A 64 9.17 -13.28 -3.54
CA LEU A 64 10.04 -13.98 -4.50
C LEU A 64 11.43 -13.35 -4.58
N MET A 65 11.56 -12.02 -4.53
CA MET A 65 12.86 -11.34 -4.53
C MET A 65 13.66 -11.67 -3.26
N ILE A 66 13.02 -11.67 -2.09
CA ILE A 66 13.67 -12.05 -0.82
C ILE A 66 14.15 -13.49 -0.88
N ASN A 67 13.30 -14.41 -1.35
CA ASN A 67 13.64 -15.83 -1.45
C ASN A 67 14.79 -16.09 -2.44
N GLN A 68 14.72 -15.51 -3.65
CA GLN A 68 15.74 -15.70 -4.69
C GLN A 68 17.12 -15.15 -4.29
N ASN A 69 17.16 -14.16 -3.41
CA ASN A 69 18.41 -13.61 -2.89
C ASN A 69 18.89 -14.31 -1.60
N GLY A 70 18.23 -15.39 -1.18
CA GLY A 70 18.63 -16.15 0.01
C GLY A 70 18.41 -15.41 1.34
N LEU A 71 17.60 -14.36 1.35
CA LEU A 71 17.43 -13.48 2.51
C LEU A 71 16.39 -13.98 3.51
N LEU A 72 15.58 -14.97 3.15
CA LEU A 72 14.47 -15.47 3.97
C LEU A 72 14.93 -15.96 5.35
N THR A 73 16.00 -16.73 5.42
CA THR A 73 16.53 -17.25 6.69
C THR A 73 17.22 -16.16 7.51
N ILE A 74 17.87 -15.20 6.84
CA ILE A 74 18.58 -14.09 7.48
C ILE A 74 17.59 -13.08 8.08
N LEU A 75 16.44 -12.86 7.44
CA LEU A 75 15.39 -11.97 7.94
C LEU A 75 14.94 -12.29 9.37
N PHE A 76 14.94 -13.58 9.73
CA PHE A 76 14.50 -14.09 11.03
C PHE A 76 15.64 -14.53 11.95
N SER A 77 16.89 -14.23 11.58
CA SER A 77 18.05 -14.45 12.46
C SER A 77 18.43 -13.19 13.24
N ASP A 78 19.35 -13.31 14.20
CA ASP A 78 19.87 -12.18 14.97
C ASP A 78 20.94 -11.36 14.21
N ILE A 79 21.22 -11.71 12.95
CA ILE A 79 22.20 -10.98 12.13
C ILE A 79 21.64 -9.58 11.84
N SER A 80 22.36 -8.54 12.23
CA SER A 80 22.03 -7.14 11.97
C SER A 80 23.12 -6.49 11.13
N ASN A 81 22.69 -5.79 10.09
CA ASN A 81 23.48 -4.88 9.28
C ASN A 81 22.52 -3.89 8.61
N GLU A 82 23.06 -2.81 8.05
CA GLU A 82 22.25 -1.72 7.49
C GLU A 82 21.21 -2.19 6.46
N VAL A 83 21.59 -3.09 5.56
CA VAL A 83 20.67 -3.67 4.55
C VAL A 83 19.56 -4.47 5.23
N MET A 84 19.90 -5.31 6.20
CA MET A 84 18.95 -6.22 6.81
C MET A 84 17.99 -5.53 7.77
N ASP A 85 18.48 -4.51 8.48
CA ASP A 85 17.65 -3.69 9.35
C ASP A 85 16.69 -2.83 8.53
N ALA A 86 17.16 -2.20 7.44
CA ALA A 86 16.29 -1.47 6.52
C ALA A 86 15.22 -2.39 5.90
N LEU A 87 15.58 -3.61 5.48
CA LEU A 87 14.64 -4.57 4.92
C LEU A 87 13.59 -5.01 5.96
N ARG A 88 13.99 -5.30 7.20
CA ARG A 88 13.06 -5.67 8.28
C ARG A 88 12.08 -4.54 8.60
N ILE A 89 12.57 -3.30 8.70
CA ILE A 89 11.71 -2.15 8.95
C ILE A 89 10.72 -1.97 7.80
N LYS A 90 11.19 -2.05 6.55
CA LYS A 90 10.32 -2.00 5.36
C LYS A 90 9.21 -3.06 5.44
N LEU A 91 9.55 -4.30 5.76
CA LEU A 91 8.59 -5.40 5.87
C LEU A 91 7.60 -5.21 7.03
N TYR A 92 8.06 -4.68 8.16
CA TYR A 92 7.18 -4.35 9.28
C TYR A 92 6.14 -3.28 8.87
N ILE A 93 6.58 -2.24 8.16
CA ILE A 93 5.67 -1.20 7.66
C ILE A 93 4.69 -1.79 6.64
N VAL A 94 5.16 -2.64 5.73
CA VAL A 94 4.27 -3.35 4.77
C VAL A 94 3.22 -4.17 5.52
N ALA A 95 3.58 -4.86 6.60
CA ALA A 95 2.62 -5.61 7.42
C ALA A 95 1.56 -4.70 8.06
N VAL A 96 1.96 -3.54 8.58
CA VAL A 96 1.02 -2.53 9.10
C VAL A 96 0.08 -2.02 7.99
N ILE A 97 0.62 -1.70 6.81
CA ILE A 97 -0.17 -1.26 5.65
C ILE A 97 -1.20 -2.33 5.25
N MET A 98 -0.82 -3.61 5.26
CA MET A 98 -1.75 -4.70 4.95
C MET A 98 -2.94 -4.73 5.90
N VAL A 99 -2.69 -4.64 7.21
CA VAL A 99 -3.76 -4.61 8.23
C VAL A 99 -4.67 -3.41 8.01
N MET A 100 -4.10 -2.23 7.79
CA MET A 100 -4.87 -1.01 7.52
C MET A 100 -5.69 -1.11 6.24
N THR A 101 -5.14 -1.73 5.19
CA THR A 101 -5.81 -1.94 3.91
C THR A 101 -7.01 -2.88 4.07
N VAL A 102 -6.86 -3.97 4.83
CA VAL A 102 -7.97 -4.89 5.12
C VAL A 102 -9.08 -4.17 5.86
N ILE A 103 -8.74 -3.42 6.92
CA ILE A 103 -9.72 -2.63 7.68
C ILE A 103 -10.42 -1.61 6.77
N HIS A 104 -9.65 -0.86 5.98
CA HIS A 104 -10.18 0.15 5.07
C HIS A 104 -11.14 -0.48 4.04
N THR A 105 -10.75 -1.60 3.44
CA THR A 105 -11.52 -2.31 2.41
C THR A 105 -12.82 -2.87 2.99
N ILE A 106 -12.78 -3.52 4.16
CA ILE A 106 -13.98 -4.04 4.83
C ILE A 106 -14.99 -2.92 5.08
N ILE A 107 -14.54 -1.81 5.68
CA ILE A 107 -15.42 -0.66 5.95
C ILE A 107 -15.97 -0.08 4.63
N SER A 108 -15.12 0.03 3.60
CA SER A 108 -15.54 0.55 2.29
C SER A 108 -16.64 -0.31 1.67
N MET A 109 -16.48 -1.63 1.68
CA MET A 109 -17.45 -2.57 1.12
C MET A 109 -18.77 -2.57 1.90
N GLN A 110 -18.73 -2.56 3.23
CA GLN A 110 -19.91 -2.49 4.09
C GLN A 110 -20.72 -1.19 3.89
N THR A 111 -20.07 -0.14 3.38
CA THR A 111 -20.65 1.20 3.25
C THR A 111 -20.69 1.71 1.82
N LEU A 112 -20.69 0.79 0.85
CA LEU A 112 -20.73 1.14 -0.57
C LEU A 112 -22.05 1.82 -0.97
N HIS A 113 -23.17 1.33 -0.42
CA HIS A 113 -24.52 1.81 -0.71
C HIS A 113 -25.22 2.43 0.51
N THR A 114 -24.49 2.61 1.61
CA THR A 114 -25.04 3.10 2.88
C THR A 114 -24.15 4.21 3.44
N GLU A 115 -24.70 5.02 4.36
CA GLU A 115 -23.90 6.07 4.99
C GLU A 115 -22.99 5.50 6.09
N LYS A 116 -21.70 5.86 6.05
CA LYS A 116 -20.74 5.53 7.10
C LYS A 116 -21.12 6.21 8.43
N THR A 117 -21.10 5.45 9.52
CA THR A 117 -21.19 5.99 10.88
C THR A 117 -19.98 6.89 11.20
N PRO A 118 -20.04 7.75 12.24
CA PRO A 118 -18.91 8.60 12.61
C PRO A 118 -17.61 7.81 12.87
N LEU A 119 -17.73 6.65 13.53
CA LEU A 119 -16.59 5.78 13.82
C LEU A 119 -16.02 5.15 12.54
N GLN A 120 -16.87 4.67 11.64
CA GLN A 120 -16.45 4.16 10.33
C GLN A 120 -15.78 5.25 9.48
N LYS A 121 -16.27 6.50 9.52
CA LYS A 121 -15.65 7.64 8.84
C LYS A 121 -14.26 7.92 9.38
N PHE A 122 -14.09 7.91 10.70
CA PHE A 122 -12.80 8.13 11.35
C PHE A 122 -11.79 7.05 10.95
N PHE A 123 -12.12 5.77 11.15
CA PHE A 123 -11.22 4.67 10.80
C PHE A 123 -10.94 4.59 9.29
N SER A 124 -11.96 4.79 8.44
CA SER A 124 -11.77 4.74 6.99
C SER A 124 -10.81 5.83 6.51
N ARG A 125 -10.97 7.08 6.97
CA ARG A 125 -10.10 8.21 6.60
C ARG A 125 -8.71 8.09 7.21
N GLY A 126 -8.64 7.76 8.49
CA GLY A 126 -7.37 7.54 9.20
C GLY A 126 -6.57 6.41 8.55
N ALA A 127 -7.23 5.31 8.19
CA ALA A 127 -6.60 4.22 7.46
C ALA A 127 -6.08 4.69 6.09
N SER A 128 -6.88 5.38 5.27
CA SER A 128 -6.40 5.89 3.97
C SER A 128 -5.20 6.83 4.08
N MET A 129 -5.25 7.79 5.01
CA MET A 129 -4.14 8.73 5.21
C MET A 129 -2.89 8.02 5.74
N GLY A 130 -3.06 7.11 6.71
CA GLY A 130 -1.95 6.33 7.24
C GLY A 130 -1.34 5.41 6.18
N ILE A 131 -2.15 4.74 5.36
CA ILE A 131 -1.68 3.94 4.22
C ILE A 131 -0.85 4.82 3.27
N LEU A 132 -1.34 6.00 2.87
CA LEU A 132 -0.60 6.90 2.00
C LEU A 132 0.78 7.27 2.60
N LEU A 133 0.82 7.72 3.85
CA LEU A 133 2.05 8.15 4.51
C LEU A 133 3.03 6.99 4.70
N LEU A 134 2.55 5.82 5.13
CA LEU A 134 3.39 4.64 5.30
C LEU A 134 3.93 4.13 3.97
N ASN A 135 3.18 4.26 2.86
CA ASN A 135 3.69 3.91 1.53
C ASN A 135 4.86 4.80 1.10
N LEU A 136 4.83 6.10 1.43
CA LEU A 136 5.99 6.98 1.21
C LEU A 136 7.20 6.52 2.04
N TRP A 137 6.97 5.99 3.23
CA TRP A 137 8.03 5.45 4.09
C TRP A 137 8.58 4.10 3.57
N VAL A 138 7.71 3.24 3.02
CA VAL A 138 8.14 2.02 2.31
C VAL A 138 8.98 2.36 1.10
N LEU A 139 8.60 3.40 0.34
CA LEU A 139 9.40 3.92 -0.77
C LEU A 139 10.76 4.44 -0.28
N HIS A 140 10.79 5.20 0.81
CA HIS A 140 12.04 5.67 1.40
C HIS A 140 12.99 4.50 1.71
N TYR A 141 12.53 3.45 2.41
CA TYR A 141 13.39 2.28 2.67
C TYR A 141 13.72 1.47 1.42
N ALA A 142 12.89 1.51 0.37
CA ALA A 142 13.24 0.93 -0.92
C ALA A 142 14.41 1.68 -1.58
N MET A 143 14.47 3.00 -1.44
CA MET A 143 15.60 3.82 -1.91
C MET A 143 16.85 3.59 -1.07
N VAL A 144 16.74 3.56 0.27
CA VAL A 144 17.87 3.23 1.15
C VAL A 144 18.50 1.89 0.79
N LEU A 145 17.68 0.84 0.61
CA LEU A 145 18.16 -0.47 0.18
C LEU A 145 18.85 -0.43 -1.19
N ARG A 146 18.41 0.44 -2.09
CA ARG A 146 19.02 0.62 -3.40
C ARG A 146 20.33 1.39 -3.34
N ASP A 147 20.46 2.35 -2.45
CA ASP A 147 21.66 3.18 -2.33
C ASP A 147 22.82 2.42 -1.65
N ILE A 148 22.51 1.44 -0.80
CA ILE A 148 23.52 0.58 -0.15
C ILE A 148 24.08 -0.49 -1.12
N LEU A 149 23.28 -0.90 -2.12
CA LEU A 149 23.61 -1.99 -3.07
C LEU A 149 24.26 -1.49 -4.36
#